data_AF-A0A1H2KF97-F1
#
_entry.id   AF-A0A1H2KF97-F1
#
_cell.length_a   1.000
_cell.length_b   1.000
_cell.length_c   1.000
_cell.angle_alpha   90.00
_cell.angle_beta   90.00
_cell.angle_gamma   90.00
#
_symmetry.space_group_name_H-M   'P 1'
#
loop_
_entity.id
_entity.type
_entity.pdbx_description
1 polymer ?
#
loop_
_entity_poly.entity_id
_entity_poly.type
_entity_poly.pdbx_seq_one_letter_code
_entity_poly.pdbx_strand_id
1 'polypeptide(L)' 'MEINFECKKCKGIFDSDVGIIKMNEQTFRSDFEKPIMCPVCGIRTIDEVFLTELGQSQMTKATMDI' A
#
# COMPACT_ATOMS: atom_id res chain seq x y z
N MET A 1 0.18 8.51 5.00
CA MET A 1 1.53 7.91 4.93
C MET A 1 1.77 7.48 3.50
N GLU A 2 2.95 7.70 2.95
CA GLU A 2 3.26 7.24 1.60
C GLU A 2 3.86 5.83 1.61
N ILE A 3 3.26 4.95 0.78
CA ILE A 3 3.75 3.59 0.54
C ILE A 3 4.04 3.45 -0.95
N ASN A 4 5.19 2.85 -1.25
CA ASN A 4 5.64 2.60 -2.61
C ASN A 4 5.11 1.26 -3.12
N PHE A 5 4.44 1.29 -4.27
CA PHE A 5 3.79 0.14 -4.88
C PHE A 5 4.22 -0.04 -6.34
N GLU A 6 4.13 -1.27 -6.82
CA GLU A 6 4.13 -1.60 -8.24
C GLU A 6 2.72 -2.03 -8.66
N CYS A 7 2.15 -1.41 -9.70
CA CYS A 7 0.85 -1.81 -10.21
C CYS A 7 0.94 -3.12 -11.00
N LYS A 8 0.16 -4.15 -10.64
CA LYS A 8 0.19 -5.42 -11.40
C LYS A 8 -0.28 -5.27 -12.84
N LYS A 9 -1.12 -4.26 -13.13
CA LYS A 9 -1.70 -3.99 -14.45
C LYS A 9 -0.75 -3.23 -15.37
N CYS A 10 -0.32 -2.01 -15.01
CA CYS A 10 0.56 -1.20 -15.87
C CYS A 10 2.05 -1.38 -15.58
N LYS A 11 2.43 -2.16 -14.56
CA LYS A 11 3.82 -2.38 -14.11
C LYS A 11 4.57 -1.12 -13.67
N GLY A 12 3.86 0.00 -13.53
CA GLY A 12 4.43 1.26 -13.03
C GLY A 12 4.64 1.20 -11.53
N ILE A 13 5.79 1.72 -11.09
CA ILE A 13 6.11 1.98 -9.68
C ILE A 13 5.61 3.38 -9.32
N PHE A 14 4.98 3.53 -8.17
CA PHE A 14 4.42 4.80 -7.71
C PHE A 14 4.29 4.84 -6.19
N ASP A 15 4.34 6.05 -5.62
CA ASP A 15 3.99 6.30 -4.24
C ASP A 15 2.50 6.63 -4.13
N SER A 16 1.84 6.11 -3.10
CA SER A 16 0.45 6.40 -2.80
C SER A 16 0.30 6.79 -1.34
N ASP A 17 -0.37 7.92 -1.07
CA ASP A 17 -0.79 8.27 0.28
C ASP A 17 -1.97 7.38 0.71
N VAL A 18 -1.69 6.42 1.58
CA VAL A 18 -2.67 5.45 2.11
C VAL A 18 -3.30 5.91 3.42
N GLY A 19 -2.95 7.11 3.91
CA GLY A 19 -3.43 7.62 5.21
C GLY A 19 -2.86 6.82 6.38
N ILE A 20 -3.70 6.50 7.35
CA ILE A 20 -3.38 5.61 8.49
C ILE A 20 -3.52 4.15 8.05
N ILE A 21 -2.57 3.32 8.50
CA ILE A 21 -2.60 1.86 8.28
C ILE A 21 -3.09 1.21 9.57
N LYS A 22 -4.11 0.36 9.47
CA LYS A 22 -4.60 -0.46 10.58
C LYS A 22 -4.42 -1.92 10.24
N MET A 23 -4.15 -2.75 11.23
CA MET A 23 -4.15 -4.20 11.03
C MET A 23 -5.55 -4.73 11.35
N ASN A 24 -6.12 -5.46 10.40
CA ASN A 24 -7.37 -6.15 10.60
C ASN A 24 -7.09 -7.46 11.36
N GLU A 25 -7.44 -7.53 12.64
CA GLU A 25 -7.12 -8.67 13.51
C GLU A 25 -7.78 -9.99 13.08
N GLN A 26 -8.89 -9.94 12.33
CA GLN A 26 -9.58 -11.15 11.87
C GLN A 26 -8.95 -11.74 10.61
N THR A 27 -8.46 -10.88 9.71
CA THR A 27 -7.91 -11.31 8.41
C THR A 27 -6.40 -11.26 8.35
N PHE A 28 -5.74 -10.67 9.36
CA PHE A 28 -4.32 -10.36 9.39
C PHE A 28 -3.84 -9.54 8.17
N ARG A 29 -4.76 -8.77 7.56
CA ARG A 29 -4.46 -7.88 6.44
C ARG A 29 -4.38 -6.43 6.90
N SER A 30 -3.58 -5.63 6.20
CA SER A 30 -3.54 -4.18 6.40
C SER A 30 -4.75 -3.52 5.74
N ASP A 31 -5.51 -2.76 6.53
CA ASP A 31 -6.55 -1.86 6.06
C ASP A 31 -5.98 -0.44 5.95
N PHE A 32 -6.10 0.14 4.76
CA PHE A 32 -5.67 1.49 4.46
C PHE A 32 -6.84 2.46 4.59
N GLU A 33 -6.62 3.61 5.22
CA GLU A 33 -7.63 4.67 5.32
C GLU A 33 -8.01 5.25 3.95
N LYS A 34 -7.02 5.38 3.06
CA LYS A 34 -7.21 5.88 1.70
C LYS A 34 -7.00 4.76 0.67
N PRO A 35 -7.70 4.81 -0.48
CA PRO A 35 -7.49 3.85 -1.56
C PRO A 35 -6.09 3.98 -2.15
N ILE A 36 -5.55 2.87 -2.68
CA ILE A 36 -4.28 2.88 -3.40
C ILE A 36 -4.52 3.49 -4.79
N MET A 37 -3.87 4.62 -5.09
CA MET A 37 -4.11 5.38 -6.31
C MET A 37 -2.96 5.24 -7.29
N CYS A 38 -3.10 4.37 -8.29
CA CYS A 38 -2.16 4.31 -9.40
C CYS A 38 -2.38 5.52 -10.33
N PRO A 39 -1.35 6.30 -10.69
CA PRO A 39 -1.50 7.48 -11.54
C PRO A 39 -1.96 7.15 -12.98
N VAL A 40 -1.75 5.91 -13.43
CA VAL A 40 -2.14 5.45 -14.77
C VAL A 40 -3.46 4.69 -14.75
N CYS A 41 -3.68 3.85 -13.73
CA CYS A 41 -4.82 2.94 -13.69
C CYS A 41 -5.96 3.40 -12.77
N GLY A 42 -5.77 4.45 -11.96
CA GLY A 42 -6.71 4.87 -10.93
C GLY A 42 -6.68 3.97 -9.69
N ILE A 43 -7.83 3.87 -9.00
CA ILE A 43 -7.98 3.08 -7.76
C ILE A 43 -7.58 1.62 -7.99
N ARG A 44 -6.79 1.07 -7.07
CA ARG A 44 -6.37 -0.33 -6.99
C ARG A 44 -6.67 -0.91 -5.62
N THR A 45 -6.94 -2.21 -5.55
CA THR A 45 -6.93 -2.95 -4.28
C THR A 45 -5.51 -3.42 -3.93
N ILE A 46 -5.28 -3.83 -2.68
CA ILE A 46 -3.98 -4.39 -2.25
C ILE A 46 -3.59 -5.64 -3.05
N ASP A 47 -4.58 -6.43 -3.50
CA ASP A 47 -4.34 -7.61 -4.33
C ASP A 47 -3.97 -7.26 -5.78
N GLU A 48 -4.16 -6.02 -6.22
CA GLU A 48 -3.83 -5.51 -7.57
C GLU A 48 -2.47 -4.79 -7.64
N VAL A 49 -1.74 -4.73 -6.53
CA VAL A 49 -0.41 -4.12 -6.45
C VAL A 49 0.58 -5.05 -5.76
N PHE A 50 1.86 -4.82 -5.98
CA PHE A 50 2.94 -5.38 -5.16
C PHE A 50 3.54 -4.27 -4.29
N LEU A 51 3.99 -4.62 -3.09
CA LEU A 51 4.89 -3.77 -2.34
C LEU A 51 6.29 -3.93 -2.91
N THR A 52 6.90 -2.82 -3.30
CA THR A 52 8.34 -2.80 -3.64
C THR A 52 9.17 -3.00 -2.37
N GLU A 53 10.48 -3.15 -2.50
CA GLU A 53 11.38 -3.22 -1.34
C GLU A 53 11.25 -1.99 -0.43
N LEU A 54 11.08 -0.80 -1.04
CA LEU A 54 10.81 0.43 -0.31
C LEU A 54 9.44 0.38 0.37
N GLY A 55 8.41 -0.07 -0.34
CA GLY A 55 7.06 -0.25 0.20
C GLY A 55 7.03 -1.17 1.41
N GLN A 56 7.72 -2.32 1.35
CA GLN A 56 7.82 -3.26 2.46
C GLN A 56 8.52 -2.64 3.68
N SER A 57 9.58 -1.88 3.45
CA SER A 57 10.31 -1.16 4.51
C SER A 57 9.43 -0.09 5.17
N GLN A 58 8.65 0.65 4.37
CA GLN A 58 7.71 1.66 4.87
C GLN A 58 6.57 1.02 5.68
N MET A 59 6.00 -0.10 5.21
CA MET A 59 4.98 -0.86 5.93
C MET A 59 5.52 -1.37 7.28
N THR A 60 6.75 -1.89 7.30
CA THR A 60 7.39 -2.39 8.54
C THR A 60 7.54 -1.27 9.56
N LYS A 61 8.04 -0.11 9.14
CA LYS A 61 8.15 1.07 10.00
C LYS A 61 6.79 1.52 10.53
N ALA A 62 5.77 1.54 9.68
CA ALA A 62 4.42 1.90 10.05
C ALA A 62 3.82 1.01 11.15
N THR A 63 4.19 -0.28 11.17
CA THR A 63 3.72 -1.23 12.18
C THR A 63 4.58 -1.30 13.45
N MET A 64 5.81 -0.81 13.41
CA MET A 64 6.73 -0.79 14.57
C MET A 64 6.59 0.47 15.43
N ASP A 65 6.03 1.55 14.87
CA ASP A 65 5.75 2.81 15.57
C ASP A 65 4.35 2.83 16.26
N ILE A 66 3.72 1.65 16.42
CA ILE A 66 2.44 1.43 17.13
C ILE A 66 2.72 0.76 18.48
#